data_AF-A0A843CDT3-F1
#
_entry.id   AF-A0A843CDT3-F1
#
_cell.length_a   1.000
_cell.length_b   1.000
_cell.length_c   1.000
_cell.angle_alpha   90.00
_cell.angle_beta   90.00
_cell.angle_gamma   90.00
#
_symmetry.space_group_name_H-M   'P 1'
#
loop_
_entity.id
_entity.type
_entity.pdbx_description
1 polymer ?
#
loop_
_entity_poly.entity_id
_entity_poly.type
_entity_poly.pdbx_seq_one_letter_code
_entity_poly.pdbx_strand_id
1 'polypeptide(L)'
;EEVINGDHLKINASHAFDSGPLPNVTTAVYEHGVERLLSGPQMTDETGCAIIEVPKGYNKYFDIVAAYKGERRTLTVDKRSVLVKSEDILGQPGITILGVVLAVVLGWFGRGIFEKSKRVK
;
A
#
# COMPACT_ATOMS: atom_id res chain seq x y z
N GLU A 1 -14.63 -25.85 17.81
CA GLU A 1 -14.07 -24.63 18.43
C GLU A 1 -13.61 -23.71 17.31
N GLU A 2 -14.25 -22.55 17.17
CA GLU A 2 -13.85 -21.55 16.18
C GLU A 2 -12.57 -20.85 16.65
N VAL A 3 -11.50 -20.97 15.87
CA VAL A 3 -10.24 -20.26 16.14
C VAL A 3 -10.42 -18.78 15.76
N ILE A 4 -10.83 -17.98 16.73
CA ILE A 4 -10.90 -16.52 16.62
C ILE A 4 -9.48 -15.96 16.83
N ASN A 5 -8.66 -15.98 15.79
CA ASN A 5 -7.37 -15.26 15.78
C ASN A 5 -7.58 -13.89 15.10
N GLY A 6 -8.07 -12.91 15.85
CA GLY A 6 -8.11 -11.50 15.45
C GLY A 6 -6.73 -10.84 15.63
N ASP A 7 -6.39 -9.88 14.77
CA ASP A 7 -5.16 -9.10 14.95
C ASP A 7 -5.39 -8.08 16.07
N HIS A 8 -4.57 -8.11 17.12
CA HIS A 8 -4.67 -7.18 18.24
C HIS A 8 -3.64 -6.07 18.09
N LEU A 9 -4.04 -4.83 18.37
CA LEU A 9 -3.16 -3.67 18.39
C LEU A 9 -3.06 -3.11 19.81
N LYS A 10 -1.81 -2.97 20.28
CA LYS A 10 -1.52 -2.23 21.50
C LYS A 10 -1.44 -0.73 21.17
N ILE A 11 -2.28 0.05 21.82
CA ILE A 11 -2.27 1.51 21.75
C ILE A 11 -1.63 2.04 23.04
N ASN A 12 -0.63 2.91 22.88
CA ASN A 12 -0.03 3.66 23.99
C ASN A 12 -0.37 5.13 23.81
N ALA A 13 -1.07 5.71 24.78
CA ALA A 13 -1.33 7.13 24.84
C ALA A 13 -0.42 7.77 25.88
N SER A 14 0.22 8.87 25.49
CA SER A 14 1.07 9.65 26.37
C SER A 14 0.81 11.14 26.22
N HIS A 15 1.14 11.87 27.26
CA HIS A 15 1.16 13.33 27.26
C HIS A 15 2.28 13.84 26.34
N ALA A 16 2.00 14.86 25.53
CA ALA A 16 2.93 15.37 24.53
C ALA A 16 4.19 16.04 25.13
N PHE A 17 4.09 16.61 26.34
CA PHE A 17 5.14 17.43 26.92
C PHE A 17 6.12 16.67 27.82
N ASP A 18 5.64 15.69 28.58
CA ASP A 18 6.42 14.93 29.56
C ASP A 18 6.49 13.43 29.23
N SER A 19 5.83 12.99 28.16
CA SER A 19 5.72 11.57 27.76
C SER A 19 5.12 10.66 28.84
N GLY A 20 4.48 11.23 29.86
CA GLY A 20 3.80 10.48 30.90
C GLY A 20 2.60 9.70 30.35
N PRO A 21 2.18 8.60 31.01
CA PRO A 21 1.03 7.82 30.57
C PRO A 21 -0.24 8.66 30.58
N LEU A 22 -1.06 8.54 29.54
CA LEU A 22 -2.32 9.27 29.41
C LEU A 22 -3.52 8.30 29.57
N PRO A 23 -4.12 8.21 30.76
CA PRO A 23 -5.30 7.36 30.99
C PRO A 23 -6.58 7.98 30.43
N ASN A 24 -7.61 7.15 30.29
CA ASN A 24 -8.97 7.54 29.86
C ASN A 24 -9.05 8.11 28.43
N VAL A 25 -8.11 7.74 27.56
CA VAL A 25 -8.21 8.00 26.12
C VAL A 25 -9.11 6.95 25.50
N THR A 26 -10.19 7.39 24.86
CA THR A 26 -11.10 6.49 24.16
C THR A 26 -10.54 6.19 22.78
N THR A 27 -10.41 4.92 22.44
CA THR A 27 -9.83 4.44 21.19
C THR A 27 -10.80 3.51 20.48
N ALA A 28 -10.90 3.63 19.16
CA ALA A 28 -11.80 2.81 18.35
C ALA A 28 -11.22 2.61 16.94
N VAL A 29 -11.55 1.48 16.32
CA VAL A 29 -11.17 1.16 14.95
C VAL A 29 -12.37 1.40 14.03
N TYR A 30 -12.15 2.11 12.94
CA TYR A 30 -13.13 2.43 11.92
C TYR A 30 -12.65 1.95 10.55
N GLU A 31 -13.59 1.69 9.66
CA GLU A 31 -13.28 1.49 8.26
C GLU A 31 -12.76 2.79 7.65
N HIS A 32 -11.72 2.73 6.84
CA HIS A 32 -11.16 3.96 6.29
C HIS A 32 -12.14 4.66 5.34
N GLY A 33 -12.32 5.97 5.53
CA GLY A 33 -13.17 6.80 4.66
C GLY A 33 -14.67 6.56 4.83
N VAL A 34 -15.05 5.68 5.77
CA VAL A 34 -16.44 5.37 6.11
C VAL A 34 -16.56 5.52 7.62
N GLU A 35 -17.56 6.23 8.13
CA GLU A 35 -17.75 6.38 9.59
C GLU A 35 -18.27 5.09 10.27
N ARG A 36 -17.97 3.92 9.70
CA ARG A 36 -18.38 2.62 10.21
C ARG A 36 -17.41 2.13 11.26
N LEU A 37 -17.91 1.98 12.48
CA LEU A 37 -17.19 1.37 13.59
C LEU A 37 -16.93 -0.12 13.30
N LEU A 38 -15.67 -0.53 13.40
CA LEU A 38 -15.24 -1.91 13.26
C LEU A 38 -14.98 -2.57 14.61
N SER A 39 -14.40 -1.85 15.57
CA SER A 39 -14.07 -2.38 16.89
C SER A 39 -13.90 -1.27 17.94
N GLY A 40 -14.11 -1.62 19.21
CA GLY A 40 -14.15 -0.71 20.34
C GLY A 40 -15.53 -0.10 20.57
N PRO A 41 -15.64 1.01 21.31
CA PRO A 41 -14.53 1.77 21.91
C PRO A 41 -13.86 1.05 23.10
N GLN A 42 -12.57 1.28 23.28
CA GLN A 42 -11.81 0.91 24.47
C GLN A 42 -11.09 2.10 25.08
N MET A 43 -10.98 2.12 26.41
CA MET A 43 -10.27 3.18 27.13
C MET A 43 -8.87 2.74 27.53
N THR A 44 -7.93 3.67 27.49
CA THR A 44 -6.60 3.44 28.08
C THR A 44 -6.65 3.35 29.59
N ASP A 45 -5.92 2.38 30.15
CA ASP A 45 -5.74 2.18 31.57
C ASP A 45 -4.83 3.26 32.21
N GLU A 46 -4.55 3.13 33.50
CA GLU A 46 -3.66 4.03 34.26
C GLU A 46 -2.24 4.14 33.68
N THR A 47 -1.80 3.13 32.91
CA THR A 47 -0.51 3.12 32.22
C THR A 47 -0.56 3.75 30.82
N GLY A 48 -1.72 4.27 30.42
CA GLY A 48 -1.95 4.81 29.09
C GLY A 48 -2.05 3.72 28.01
N CYS A 49 -2.26 2.46 28.38
CA CYS A 49 -2.32 1.34 27.44
C CYS A 49 -3.76 0.91 27.16
N ALA A 50 -4.07 0.57 25.91
CA ALA A 50 -5.28 -0.15 25.51
C ALA A 50 -4.94 -1.23 24.48
N ILE A 51 -5.72 -2.32 24.42
CA ILE A 51 -5.55 -3.37 23.42
C ILE A 51 -6.83 -3.48 22.62
N ILE A 52 -6.81 -3.03 21.36
CA ILE A 52 -7.98 -3.07 20.50
C ILE A 52 -7.86 -4.17 19.45
N GLU A 53 -8.95 -4.90 19.23
CA GLU A 53 -9.04 -5.91 18.17
C GLU A 53 -9.29 -5.23 16.82
N VAL A 54 -8.60 -5.68 15.77
CA VAL A 54 -8.93 -5.34 14.38
C VAL A 54 -9.64 -6.55 13.76
N PRO A 55 -10.90 -6.39 13.32
CA PRO A 55 -11.64 -7.50 12.72
C PRO A 55 -10.93 -8.11 11.52
N LYS A 56 -11.10 -9.42 11.34
CA LYS A 56 -10.60 -10.14 10.16
C LYS A 56 -11.13 -9.48 8.88
N GLY A 57 -10.27 -9.33 7.88
CA GLY A 57 -10.58 -8.65 6.62
C GLY A 57 -10.23 -7.16 6.60
N TYR A 58 -10.02 -6.52 7.76
CA TYR A 58 -9.66 -5.10 7.88
C TYR A 58 -8.21 -4.86 8.26
N ASN A 59 -7.36 -5.88 8.32
CA ASN A 59 -5.98 -5.74 8.83
C ASN A 59 -4.99 -4.96 7.94
N LYS A 60 -5.43 -4.51 6.75
CA LYS A 60 -4.58 -3.78 5.79
C LYS A 60 -4.94 -2.31 5.61
N TYR A 61 -6.19 -1.91 5.85
CA TYR A 61 -6.63 -0.54 5.60
C TYR A 61 -7.80 -0.13 6.49
N PHE A 62 -7.52 0.71 7.48
CA PHE A 62 -8.48 1.13 8.50
C PHE A 62 -7.97 2.37 9.23
N ASP A 63 -8.87 3.04 9.95
CA ASP A 63 -8.57 4.22 10.76
C ASP A 63 -8.66 3.87 12.25
N ILE A 64 -7.65 4.26 13.02
CA ILE A 64 -7.68 4.25 14.48
C ILE A 64 -8.01 5.66 14.94
N VAL A 65 -9.10 5.80 15.70
CA VAL A 65 -9.55 7.08 16.23
C VAL A 65 -9.33 7.08 17.73
N ALA A 66 -8.57 8.06 18.21
CA ALA A 66 -8.39 8.35 19.62
C ALA A 66 -9.11 9.65 19.99
N ALA A 67 -9.83 9.66 21.10
CA ALA A 67 -10.56 10.80 21.61
C ALA A 67 -10.24 11.02 23.10
N TYR A 68 -9.93 12.26 23.46
CA TYR A 68 -9.60 12.66 24.82
C TYR A 68 -10.03 14.12 25.05
N LYS A 69 -10.82 14.37 26.11
CA LYS A 69 -11.29 15.72 26.49
C LYS A 69 -11.86 16.57 25.33
N GLY A 70 -12.62 15.92 24.43
CA GLY A 70 -13.23 16.59 23.28
C GLY A 70 -12.31 16.78 22.07
N GLU A 71 -11.02 16.48 22.19
CA GLU A 71 -10.12 16.40 21.03
C GLU A 71 -10.18 15.01 20.40
N ARG A 72 -10.10 14.97 19.07
CA ARG A 72 -10.09 13.74 18.28
C ARG A 72 -8.85 13.70 17.39
N ARG A 73 -8.17 12.56 17.37
CA ARG A 73 -7.04 12.25 16.50
C ARG A 73 -7.32 10.97 15.74
N THR A 74 -6.97 10.96 14.46
CA THR A 74 -7.14 9.78 13.59
C THR A 74 -5.78 9.39 13.04
N LEU A 75 -5.45 8.11 13.13
CA LEU A 75 -4.30 7.50 12.50
C LEU A 75 -4.79 6.48 11.46
N THR A 76 -4.50 6.72 10.20
CA THR A 76 -4.79 5.76 9.13
C THR A 76 -3.67 4.72 9.06
N VAL A 77 -4.04 3.45 9.16
CA VAL A 77 -3.14 2.33 8.94
C VAL A 77 -3.32 1.84 7.51
N ASP A 78 -2.30 1.97 6.69
CA ASP A 78 -2.25 1.40 5.33
C ASP A 78 -1.06 0.46 5.19
N LYS A 79 -1.35 -0.85 5.12
CA LYS A 79 -0.38 -1.93 4.88
C LYS A 79 -0.56 -2.55 3.50
N ARG A 80 -1.29 -1.91 2.59
CA ARG A 80 -1.45 -2.40 1.21
C ARG A 80 -0.12 -2.26 0.47
N SER A 81 0.15 -3.18 -0.46
CA SER A 81 1.35 -3.11 -1.29
C SER A 81 1.32 -1.84 -2.14
N VAL A 82 2.39 -1.05 -2.10
CA VAL A 82 2.56 0.10 -2.98
C VAL A 82 2.78 -0.42 -4.40
N LEU A 83 1.76 -0.27 -5.24
CA LEU A 83 1.88 -0.57 -6.67
C LEU A 83 2.66 0.58 -7.33
N VAL A 84 3.95 0.36 -7.56
CA VAL A 84 4.75 1.27 -8.38
C VAL A 84 4.43 0.93 -9.84
N LYS A 85 3.87 1.91 -10.57
CA LYS A 85 3.75 1.79 -12.04
C LYS A 85 5.16 1.63 -12.61
N SER A 86 5.43 0.51 -13.26
CA SER A 86 6.68 0.26 -14.00
C SER A 86 6.68 0.86 -15.41
N GLU A 87 5.63 1.62 -15.76
CA GLU A 87 5.47 2.27 -17.05
C GLU A 87 6.28 3.58 -17.03
N ASP A 88 7.57 3.52 -17.38
CA ASP A 88 8.34 4.65 -17.96
C ASP A 88 9.82 4.31 -18.25
N ILE A 89 10.31 3.10 -17.94
CA ILE A 89 11.74 2.74 -18.19
C ILE A 89 11.99 2.18 -19.61
N LEU A 90 10.95 1.91 -20.39
CA LEU A 90 11.09 1.78 -21.85
C LEU A 90 10.89 3.15 -22.50
N GLY A 91 11.71 4.12 -22.11
CA GLY A 91 11.80 5.39 -22.82
C GLY A 91 12.15 5.19 -24.30
N GLN A 92 11.99 6.25 -25.09
CA GLN A 92 12.42 6.41 -26.49
C GLN A 92 13.55 5.49 -27.01
N PRO A 93 14.68 5.29 -26.29
CA PRO A 93 15.73 4.34 -26.69
C PRO A 93 15.27 2.90 -26.99
N GLY A 94 14.28 2.36 -26.26
CA GLY A 94 13.82 0.98 -26.47
C GLY A 94 13.11 0.77 -27.81
N ILE A 95 12.36 1.78 -28.26
CA ILE A 95 11.67 1.78 -29.55
C ILE A 95 12.68 1.93 -30.70
N THR A 96 13.73 2.73 -30.50
CA THR A 96 14.80 2.92 -31.50
C THR A 96 15.60 1.63 -31.72
N ILE A 97 15.91 0.89 -30.65
CA ILE A 97 16.62 -0.40 -30.75
C ILE A 97 15.78 -1.42 -31.54
N LEU A 98 14.47 -1.50 -31.27
CA LEU A 98 13.57 -2.40 -31.98
C LEU A 98 13.49 -2.07 -33.48
N GLY A 99 13.42 -0.77 -33.81
CA GLY A 99 13.41 -0.30 -35.20
C GLY A 99 14.69 -0.61 -35.97
N VAL A 100 15.86 -0.45 -35.33
CA VAL A 100 17.17 -0.76 -35.95
C VAL A 100 17.30 -2.26 -36.22
N VAL A 101 16.92 -3.12 -35.26
CA VAL A 101 16.98 -4.58 -35.45
C VAL A 101 16.07 -5.01 -36.61
N LEU A 102 14.86 -4.47 -36.70
CA LEU A 102 13.91 -4.79 -37.77
C LEU A 102 14.45 -4.35 -39.15
N ALA A 103 15.06 -3.17 -39.23
CA ALA A 103 15.63 -2.63 -40.46
C ALA A 103 16.83 -3.45 -40.96
N VAL A 104 17.70 -3.94 -40.06
CA VAL A 104 18.82 -4.81 -40.43
C VAL A 104 18.31 -6.15 -40.97
N VAL A 105 17.32 -6.77 -40.30
CA VAL A 105 16.75 -8.04 -40.76
C VAL A 105 16.11 -7.89 -42.14
N LEU A 106 15.29 -6.87 -42.36
CA LEU A 106 14.66 -6.61 -43.66
C LEU A 106 15.69 -6.26 -44.75
N GLY A 107 16.75 -5.52 -44.41
CA GLY A 107 17.84 -5.20 -45.32
C GLY A 107 18.63 -6.44 -45.78
N TRP A 108 18.89 -7.38 -44.88
CA TRP A 108 19.53 -8.66 -45.21
C TRP A 108 18.64 -9.54 -46.11
N PHE A 109 17.34 -9.61 -45.81
CA PHE A 109 16.40 -10.36 -46.66
C PHE A 109 16.21 -9.72 -48.04
N GLY A 110 16.08 -8.40 -48.12
CA GLY A 110 15.94 -7.68 -49.39
C GLY A 110 17.18 -7.79 -50.28
N ARG A 111 18.38 -7.74 -49.69
CA ARG A 111 19.63 -7.90 -50.42
C ARG A 111 19.84 -9.32 -50.94
N GLY A 112 19.43 -10.34 -50.18
CA GLY A 112 19.45 -11.73 -50.61
C GLY A 112 18.50 -12.02 -51.80
N ILE A 113 17.34 -11.38 -51.86
CA ILE A 113 16.40 -11.49 -52.99
C ILE A 113 16.96 -10.78 -54.24
N PHE A 114 17.56 -9.59 -54.07
CA PHE A 114 18.12 -8.82 -55.18
C PHE A 114 19.36 -9.50 -55.80
N GLU A 115 20.24 -10.09 -54.99
CA GLU A 115 21.40 -10.85 -55.51
C GLU A 115 20.98 -12.16 -56.21
N LYS A 116 19.89 -12.81 -55.77
CA LYS A 116 19.29 -13.93 -56.50
C LYS A 116 18.73 -13.51 -57.86
N SER A 117 18.11 -12.35 -57.96
CA SER A 117 17.56 -11.83 -59.23
C SER A 117 18.66 -11.45 -60.25
N LYS A 118 19.88 -11.14 -59.81
CA LYS A 118 20.99 -10.79 -60.71
C LYS A 118 21.75 -11.99 -61.28
N ARG A 119 21.67 -13.18 -60.65
CA ARG A 119 22.30 -14.42 -61.18
C ARG A 119 21.43 -15.18 -62.18
N VAL A 120 20.18 -14.74 -62.38
CA VAL A 120 19.27 -15.25 -63.41
C VAL A 120 19.20 -14.22 -64.54
N LYS A 121 20.32 -14.01 -65.23
CA LYS A 121 20.39 -13.35 -66.53
C LYS A 121 21.57 -13.90 -67.30
#